data_AF-A0A7S4ES70-F1
#
_entry.id   AF-A0A7S4ES70-F1
#
_cell.length_a   1.000
_cell.length_b   1.000
_cell.length_c   1.000
_cell.angle_alpha   90.00
_cell.angle_beta   90.00
_cell.angle_gamma   90.00
#
_symmetry.space_group_name_H-M   'P 1'
#
loop_
_entity.id
_entity.type
_entity.pdbx_description
1 polymer ?
#
loop_
_entity_poly.entity_id
_entity_poly.type
_entity_poly.pdbx_seq_one_letter_code
_entity_poly.pdbx_strand_id
1 'polypeptide(L)'
;GDGPASSTTDTVLSEVHLQPQTIEATDGVHKLTRFEFEHTLPPEKSPPSKSRCTRDEDGDAIIERRRERRDAINIMHTLETPLEDVGLQVWRGALVLGDYLLCDGNAIDGSTVLELGCGCALTG
;
A
#
# COMPACT_ATOMS: atom_id res chain seq x y z
N GLY A 1 -44.08 21.01 11.04
CA GLY A 1 -43.82 20.11 9.91
C GLY A 1 -42.32 19.98 9.83
N ASP A 2 -41.78 18.99 10.53
CA ASP A 2 -40.34 18.76 10.58
C ASP A 2 -40.03 17.57 9.68
N GLY A 3 -39.36 17.84 8.56
CA GLY A 3 -38.75 16.80 7.75
C GLY A 3 -37.50 16.27 8.46
N PRO A 4 -37.14 14.98 8.28
CA PRO A 4 -35.94 14.44 8.91
C PRO A 4 -34.71 15.15 8.33
N ALA A 5 -33.87 15.68 9.23
CA ALA A 5 -32.55 16.18 8.87
C ALA A 5 -31.75 15.04 8.24
N SER A 6 -31.37 15.20 6.97
CA SER A 6 -30.41 14.33 6.31
C SER A 6 -29.09 14.40 7.10
N SER A 7 -28.78 13.37 7.87
CA SER A 7 -27.47 13.27 8.54
C SER A 7 -26.43 12.95 7.48
N THR A 8 -25.75 13.98 6.98
CA THR A 8 -24.55 13.80 6.16
C THR A 8 -23.49 13.16 7.06
N THR A 9 -23.20 11.88 6.85
CA THR A 9 -22.04 11.24 7.47
C THR A 9 -20.79 11.82 6.85
N ASP A 10 -19.93 12.43 7.67
CA ASP A 10 -18.63 12.91 7.21
C ASP A 10 -17.79 11.74 6.70
N THR A 11 -17.31 11.87 5.47
CA THR A 11 -16.52 10.85 4.79
C THR A 11 -15.05 11.25 4.75
N VAL A 12 -14.18 10.24 4.75
CA VAL A 12 -12.74 10.35 4.62
C VAL A 12 -12.34 9.92 3.21
N LEU A 13 -11.52 10.71 2.54
CA LEU A 13 -10.97 10.38 1.22
C LEU A 13 -9.65 9.61 1.35
N SER A 14 -9.52 8.54 0.57
CA SER A 14 -8.31 7.75 0.42
C SER A 14 -7.20 8.60 -0.18
N GLU A 15 -5.99 8.59 0.37
CA GLU A 15 -4.87 9.38 -0.15
C GLU A 15 -4.44 9.02 -1.58
N VAL A 16 -4.86 7.86 -2.11
CA VAL A 16 -4.58 7.43 -3.49
C VAL A 16 -5.70 7.78 -4.48
N HIS A 17 -6.72 8.53 -4.06
CA HIS A 17 -7.90 8.90 -4.87
C HIS A 17 -7.60 9.65 -6.17
N LEU A 18 -6.41 10.24 -6.31
CA LEU A 18 -5.99 10.98 -7.52
C LEU A 18 -5.15 10.12 -8.49
N GLN A 19 -4.98 8.82 -8.23
CA GLN A 19 -4.14 8.00 -9.10
C GLN A 19 -4.80 7.78 -10.48
N PRO A 20 -4.11 8.15 -11.58
CA PRO A 20 -4.66 8.10 -12.94
C PRO A 20 -4.89 6.68 -13.48
N GLN A 21 -4.44 5.65 -12.75
CA GLN A 21 -4.59 4.24 -13.10
C GLN A 21 -5.77 3.57 -12.36
N THR A 22 -6.68 4.37 -11.79
CA THR A 22 -7.86 3.90 -11.07
C THR A 22 -9.04 3.75 -12.02
N ILE A 23 -9.65 2.57 -12.05
CA ILE A 23 -10.82 2.24 -12.86
C ILE A 23 -12.00 1.96 -11.93
N GLU A 24 -13.21 2.39 -12.30
CA GLU A 24 -14.41 2.05 -11.54
C GLU A 24 -14.74 0.56 -11.65
N ALA A 25 -15.03 -0.09 -10.52
CA ALA A 25 -15.54 -1.45 -10.51
C ALA A 25 -17.01 -1.47 -10.98
N THR A 26 -17.50 -2.65 -11.37
CA THR A 26 -18.85 -2.84 -11.93
C THR A 26 -19.99 -2.49 -10.97
N ASP A 27 -19.72 -2.42 -9.67
CA ASP A 27 -20.70 -2.07 -8.63
C ASP A 27 -20.82 -0.55 -8.37
N GLY A 28 -19.98 0.28 -9.00
CA GLY A 28 -19.99 1.74 -8.86
C GLY A 28 -19.47 2.28 -7.53
N VAL A 29 -19.20 1.41 -6.54
CA VAL A 29 -18.73 1.78 -5.19
C VAL A 29 -17.24 1.53 -5.08
N HIS A 30 -16.79 0.35 -5.49
CA HIS A 30 -15.41 -0.04 -5.43
C HIS A 30 -14.64 0.50 -6.64
N LYS A 31 -13.35 0.72 -6.44
CA LYS A 31 -12.40 1.10 -7.48
C LYS A 31 -11.32 0.04 -7.54
N LEU A 32 -10.91 -0.30 -8.76
CA LEU A 32 -9.75 -1.13 -9.00
C LEU A 32 -8.60 -0.22 -9.38
N THR A 33 -7.58 -0.14 -8.52
CA THR A 33 -6.39 0.66 -8.79
C THR A 33 -5.21 -0.25 -9.06
N ARG A 34 -4.48 0.05 -10.13
CA ARG A 34 -3.21 -0.60 -10.45
C ARG A 34 -2.07 0.14 -9.78
N PHE A 35 -1.36 -0.53 -8.89
CA PHE A 35 -0.18 -0.01 -8.20
C PHE A 35 1.06 -0.61 -8.84
N GLU A 36 1.85 0.24 -9.50
CA GLU A 36 3.15 -0.14 -10.04
C GLU A 36 4.22 -0.05 -8.96
N PHE A 37 5.10 -1.04 -8.93
CA PHE A 37 6.23 -1.06 -8.02
C PHE A 37 7.48 -1.59 -8.73
N GLU A 38 8.63 -1.20 -8.21
CA GLU A 38 9.93 -1.63 -8.72
C GLU A 38 10.63 -2.49 -7.68
N HIS A 39 11.20 -3.62 -8.12
CA HIS A 39 11.88 -4.53 -7.20
C HIS A 39 13.12 -5.15 -7.86
N THR A 40 14.02 -5.66 -7.02
CA THR A 40 15.23 -6.37 -7.46
C THR A 40 15.07 -7.85 -7.11
N LEU A 41 15.24 -8.77 -8.07
CA LEU A 41 15.36 -10.19 -7.74
C LEU A 41 16.69 -10.43 -7.00
N PRO A 42 16.74 -11.33 -6.00
CA PRO A 42 18.01 -11.78 -5.48
C PRO A 42 18.85 -12.31 -6.66
N PRO A 43 20.13 -11.93 -6.79
CA PRO A 43 20.99 -12.53 -7.81
C PRO A 43 21.03 -14.04 -7.55
N GLU A 44 20.72 -14.87 -8.55
CA GLU A 44 20.67 -16.34 -8.45
C GLU A 44 21.93 -17.00 -7.81
N LYS A 45 23.03 -16.25 -7.65
CA LYS A 45 24.33 -16.75 -7.19
C LYS A 45 25.12 -15.82 -6.26
N SER A 46 24.51 -14.81 -5.63
CA SER A 46 25.25 -13.97 -4.67
C SER A 46 24.95 -14.37 -3.21
N PRO A 47 25.94 -14.34 -2.31
CA PRO A 47 25.70 -14.61 -0.89
C PRO A 47 24.64 -13.66 -0.32
N PRO A 48 23.85 -14.09 0.69
CA PRO A 48 22.84 -13.27 1.35
C PRO A 48 23.56 -12.27 2.26
N SER A 49 24.17 -11.23 1.70
CA SER A 49 24.91 -10.28 2.54
C SER A 49 24.85 -8.88 1.97
N LYS A 50 23.75 -8.20 2.26
CA LYS A 50 23.69 -6.88 2.93
C LYS A 50 22.25 -6.39 2.81
N SER A 51 21.64 -5.99 3.92
CA SER A 51 20.45 -5.13 3.91
C SER A 51 20.70 -4.00 2.92
N ARG A 52 19.86 -3.93 1.89
CA ARG A 52 20.08 -3.05 0.74
C ARG A 52 19.59 -1.63 1.00
N CYS A 53 18.85 -1.43 2.09
CA CYS A 53 18.33 -0.14 2.50
C CYS A 53 19.38 0.63 3.32
N THR A 54 19.79 1.80 2.84
CA THR A 54 20.57 2.77 3.61
C THR A 54 19.65 3.46 4.62
N ARG A 55 20.21 3.99 5.71
CA ARG A 55 19.46 4.78 6.68
C ARG A 55 19.98 6.21 6.72
N ASP A 56 19.10 7.15 7.00
CA ASP A 56 19.49 8.55 7.22
C ASP A 56 19.98 8.78 8.66
N GLU A 57 20.22 10.05 8.99
CA GLU A 57 20.76 10.47 10.29
C GLU A 57 19.79 10.18 11.45
N ASP A 58 18.49 10.13 11.18
CA ASP A 58 17.44 9.84 12.16
C ASP A 58 17.16 8.33 12.26
N GLY A 59 17.78 7.52 11.40
CA GLY A 59 17.67 6.07 11.38
C GLY A 59 16.50 5.56 10.53
N ASP A 60 15.84 6.44 9.78
CA ASP A 60 14.78 6.11 8.86
C ASP A 60 15.33 5.42 7.62
N ALA A 61 14.56 4.48 7.08
CA ALA A 61 14.91 3.73 5.90
C ALA A 61 14.90 4.63 4.65
N ILE A 62 16.06 4.84 4.03
CA ILE A 62 16.17 5.45 2.71
C ILE A 62 15.83 4.38 1.66
N ILE A 63 14.60 4.46 1.15
CA ILE A 63 14.10 3.56 0.12
C ILE A 63 14.57 4.08 -1.25
N GLU A 64 15.69 3.55 -1.75
CA GLU A 64 16.09 3.77 -3.14
C GLU A 64 15.26 2.88 -4.09
N ARG A 65 14.39 3.50 -4.87
CA ARG A 65 13.63 2.80 -5.93
C ARG A 65 14.58 2.41 -7.06
N ARG A 66 15.03 1.15 -7.05
CA ARG A 66 15.96 0.62 -8.05
C ARG A 66 15.19 0.10 -9.27
N ARG A 67 15.43 0.72 -10.42
CA ARG A 67 14.69 0.55 -11.69
C ARG A 67 15.01 -0.73 -12.47
N GLU A 68 15.24 -1.86 -11.81
CA GLU A 68 15.68 -3.08 -12.52
C GLU A 68 14.52 -3.93 -13.05
N ARG A 69 13.37 -3.96 -12.36
CA ARG A 69 12.12 -4.53 -12.86
C ARG A 69 10.92 -3.70 -12.42
N ARG A 70 9.86 -3.73 -13.24
CA ARG A 70 8.57 -3.09 -12.99
C ARG A 70 7.50 -4.16 -13.00
N ASP A 71 6.78 -4.25 -11.90
CA ASP A 71 5.60 -5.09 -11.77
C ASP A 71 4.43 -4.25 -11.26
N ALA A 72 3.25 -4.86 -11.22
CA ALA A 72 2.08 -4.20 -10.67
C ALA A 72 1.15 -5.18 -9.98
N ILE A 73 0.49 -4.68 -8.94
CA ILE A 73 -0.65 -5.33 -8.29
C ILE A 73 -1.91 -4.53 -8.57
N ASN A 74 -3.03 -5.21 -8.72
CA ASN A 74 -4.34 -4.57 -8.81
C ASN A 74 -5.06 -4.80 -7.48
N ILE A 75 -5.53 -3.72 -6.85
CA ILE A 75 -6.24 -3.80 -5.58
C ILE A 75 -7.60 -3.15 -5.74
N MET A 76 -8.63 -3.87 -5.30
CA MET A 76 -10.00 -3.37 -5.21
C MET A 76 -10.18 -2.72 -3.84
N HIS A 77 -10.59 -1.46 -3.82
CA HIS A 77 -10.70 -0.64 -2.61
C HIS A 77 -11.75 0.46 -2.79
N THR A 78 -12.04 1.20 -1.73
CA THR A 78 -12.99 2.32 -1.75
C THR A 78 -12.23 3.63 -1.57
N LEU A 79 -12.58 4.65 -2.38
CA LEU A 79 -11.90 5.96 -2.33
C LEU A 79 -12.45 6.92 -1.29
N GLU A 80 -13.67 6.70 -0.84
CA GLU A 80 -14.36 7.56 0.11
C GLU A 80 -15.19 6.69 1.04
N THR A 81 -14.93 6.75 2.34
CA THR A 81 -15.67 5.96 3.33
C THR A 81 -15.96 6.78 4.58
N PRO A 82 -16.99 6.43 5.37
CA PRO A 82 -17.07 6.83 6.77
C PRO A 82 -15.82 6.41 7.55
N LEU A 83 -15.61 7.01 8.72
CA LEU A 83 -14.45 6.72 9.55
C LEU A 83 -14.40 5.27 10.01
N GLU A 84 -15.55 4.63 10.28
CA GLU A 84 -15.61 3.21 10.66
C GLU A 84 -15.11 2.24 9.57
N ASP A 85 -15.09 2.69 8.30
CA ASP A 85 -14.84 1.84 7.13
C ASP A 85 -13.51 2.17 6.44
N VAL A 86 -12.63 2.97 7.06
CA VAL A 86 -11.34 3.38 6.47
C VAL A 86 -10.38 2.23 6.15
N GLY A 87 -10.63 1.03 6.69
CA GLY A 87 -9.91 -0.18 6.32
C GLY A 87 -10.17 -0.65 4.88
N LEU A 88 -11.25 -0.18 4.25
CA LEU A 88 -11.56 -0.43 2.84
C LEU A 88 -10.75 0.48 1.89
N GLN A 89 -10.00 1.44 2.42
CA GLN A 89 -9.18 2.36 1.64
C GLN A 89 -7.73 1.86 1.57
N VAL A 90 -7.04 2.15 0.46
CA VAL A 90 -5.59 2.03 0.41
C VAL A 90 -4.93 3.30 0.97
N TRP A 91 -3.96 3.12 1.86
CA TRP A 91 -3.19 4.19 2.49
C TRP A 91 -1.76 4.23 1.97
N ARG A 92 -1.18 5.42 1.81
CA ARG A 92 0.21 5.54 1.33
C ARG A 92 1.22 4.87 2.25
N GLY A 93 0.94 4.79 3.55
CA GLY A 93 1.79 4.07 4.51
C GLY A 93 1.98 2.59 4.17
N ALA A 94 0.93 1.91 3.70
CA ALA A 94 1.04 0.51 3.25
C ALA A 94 1.94 0.39 2.00
N LEU A 95 1.84 1.33 1.06
CA LEU A 95 2.71 1.38 -0.12
C LEU A 95 4.19 1.58 0.26
N VAL A 96 4.46 2.46 1.23
CA VAL A 96 5.82 2.69 1.75
C VAL A 96 6.37 1.45 2.45
N LEU A 97 5.55 0.75 3.22
CA LEU A 97 5.93 -0.52 3.85
C LEU A 97 6.23 -1.60 2.80
N GLY A 98 5.43 -1.68 1.74
CA GLY A 98 5.68 -2.59 0.61
C GLY A 98 7.02 -2.31 -0.07
N ASP A 99 7.30 -1.03 -0.37
CA ASP A 99 8.60 -0.62 -0.93
C ASP A 99 9.77 -1.00 0.00
N TYR A 100 9.61 -0.87 1.33
CA TYR A 100 10.62 -1.27 2.31
C TYR A 100 10.88 -2.78 2.31
N LEU A 101 9.81 -3.59 2.35
CA LEU A 101 9.92 -5.06 2.33
C LEU A 101 10.58 -5.56 1.04
N LEU A 102 10.29 -4.92 -0.10
CA LEU A 102 10.93 -5.23 -1.39
C LEU A 102 12.39 -4.78 -1.45
N CYS A 103 12.74 -3.69 -0.74
CA CYS A 103 14.10 -3.20 -0.64
C CYS A 103 14.98 -4.14 0.20
N ASP A 104 14.49 -4.56 1.36
CA ASP A 104 15.15 -5.49 2.27
C ASP A 104 14.39 -6.83 2.33
N GLY A 105 14.42 -7.58 1.22
CA GLY A 105 13.69 -8.85 1.09
C GLY A 105 14.05 -9.93 2.10
N ASN A 106 15.11 -9.75 2.88
CA ASN A 106 15.50 -10.66 3.97
C ASN A 106 15.06 -10.16 5.36
N ALA A 107 14.47 -8.97 5.48
CA ALA A 107 14.11 -8.36 6.77
C ALA A 107 13.16 -9.23 7.61
N ILE A 108 12.36 -10.06 6.94
CA ILE A 108 11.37 -10.95 7.56
C ILE A 108 11.56 -12.42 7.18
N ASP A 109 12.66 -12.77 6.51
CA ASP A 109 12.93 -14.16 6.12
C ASP A 109 13.06 -15.05 7.37
N GLY A 110 12.45 -16.24 7.34
CA GLY A 110 12.39 -17.16 8.46
C GLY A 110 11.61 -16.68 9.70
N SER A 111 10.92 -15.54 9.62
CA SER A 111 10.17 -14.96 10.74
C SER A 111 8.68 -15.31 10.70
N THR A 112 8.01 -15.32 11.86
CA THR A 112 6.54 -15.34 11.93
C THR A 112 6.03 -13.90 11.92
N VAL A 113 5.26 -13.52 10.91
CA VAL A 113 4.80 -12.13 10.69
C VAL A 113 3.30 -12.01 10.99
N LEU A 114 2.91 -10.90 11.61
CA LEU A 114 1.53 -10.52 11.88
C LEU A 114 1.29 -9.07 11.41
N GLU A 115 0.34 -8.88 10.51
CA GLU A 115 -0.09 -7.55 10.05
C GLU A 115 -1.33 -7.12 10.85
N LEU A 116 -1.22 -6.03 11.62
CA LEU A 116 -2.32 -5.46 12.39
C LEU A 116 -2.96 -4.31 11.62
N GLY A 117 -4.28 -4.31 11.50
CA GLY A 117 -4.99 -3.29 10.72
C GLY A 117 -4.67 -3.38 9.22
N CYS A 118 -4.59 -4.60 8.69
CA CYS A 118 -4.16 -4.87 7.31
C CYS A 118 -5.01 -4.20 6.23
N GLY A 119 -6.25 -3.81 6.53
CA GLY A 119 -7.15 -3.16 5.57
C GLY A 119 -7.28 -3.99 4.29
N CYS A 120 -6.84 -3.43 3.16
CA CYS A 120 -6.81 -4.10 1.85
C CYS A 120 -5.70 -5.17 1.69
N ALA A 121 -4.96 -5.49 2.75
CA ALA A 121 -3.90 -6.51 2.81
C ALA A 121 -2.82 -6.34 1.72
N LEU A 122 -2.37 -5.10 1.51
CA LEU A 122 -1.39 -4.78 0.46
C LEU A 122 0.00 -5.39 0.72
N THR A 123 0.37 -5.54 2.00
CA THR A 123 1.69 -5.98 2.46
C THR A 123 1.72 -7.36 3.14
N GLY A 124 0.61 -8.10 3.05
CA GLY A 124 0.46 -9.45 3.64
C GLY A 124 0.93 -10.60 2.78
#